data_AF-A0A7V4YPU9-F1
#
_entry.id   AF-A0A7V4YPU9-F1
#
_cell.length_a   1.000
_cell.length_b   1.000
_cell.length_c   1.000
_cell.angle_alpha   90.00
_cell.angle_beta   90.00
_cell.angle_gamma   90.00
#
_symmetry.space_group_name_H-M   'P 1'
#
loop_
_entity.id
_entity.type
_entity.pdbx_description
1 polymer ?
#
loop_
_entity_poly.entity_id
_entity_poly.type
_entity_poly.pdbx_seq_one_letter_code
_entity_poly.pdbx_strand_id
1 'polypeptide(L)'
;ERMTADLNMDVKIIPGQTVRERDGLAMSSRNVYLSEEERKSALSLSKALNEVKKMVESGERDCEVLIRKAKEIIEREPHTRIDYVEIVHPLKLEVVKKIEDKAVIALAVFVGKARLIDNMKLEVKK
;
A
#
# COMPACT_ATOMS: atom_id res chain seq x y z
N GLU A 1 16.56 4.60 -7.65
CA GLU A 1 17.83 4.33 -6.95
C GLU A 1 18.64 3.21 -7.61
N ARG A 2 18.07 2.01 -7.83
CA ARG A 2 18.81 0.90 -8.47
C ARG A 2 19.46 1.28 -9.81
N MET A 3 18.68 1.85 -10.74
CA MET A 3 19.18 2.29 -12.04
C MET A 3 20.34 3.29 -11.94
N THR A 4 20.24 4.28 -11.05
CA THR A 4 21.26 5.34 -10.93
C THR A 4 22.55 4.79 -10.34
N ALA A 5 22.45 3.85 -9.39
CA ALA A 5 23.59 3.13 -8.84
C ALA A 5 24.24 2.21 -9.88
N ASP A 6 23.44 1.38 -10.58
CA ASP A 6 23.95 0.41 -11.56
C ASP A 6 24.62 1.09 -12.76
N LEU A 7 24.20 2.31 -13.13
CA LEU A 7 24.74 3.07 -14.25
C LEU A 7 25.75 4.17 -13.85
N ASN A 8 26.15 4.24 -12.57
CA ASN A 8 27.05 5.28 -12.04
C ASN A 8 26.62 6.72 -12.41
N MET A 9 25.32 7.01 -12.33
CA MET A 9 24.79 8.33 -12.65
C MET A 9 25.07 9.30 -11.50
N ASP A 10 25.65 10.47 -11.79
CA ASP A 10 25.90 11.53 -10.80
C ASP A 10 24.60 12.31 -10.48
N VAL A 11 23.65 11.60 -9.89
CA VAL A 11 22.34 12.14 -9.48
C VAL A 11 21.96 11.59 -8.11
N LYS A 12 21.40 12.46 -7.26
CA LYS A 12 20.86 12.07 -5.96
C LYS A 12 19.34 11.92 -6.03
N ILE A 13 18.84 10.71 -5.75
CA ILE A 13 17.40 10.46 -5.62
C ILE A 13 16.96 10.86 -4.21
N ILE A 14 15.92 11.69 -4.12
CA ILE A 14 15.29 12.09 -2.85
C ILE A 14 13.84 11.59 -2.88
N PRO A 15 13.51 10.48 -2.20
CA PRO A 15 12.14 9.98 -2.17
C PRO A 15 11.25 10.92 -1.34
N GLY A 16 10.17 11.41 -1.96
CA GLY A 16 9.13 12.18 -1.28
C GLY A 16 8.15 11.28 -0.51
N GLN A 17 7.54 11.82 0.54
CA GLN A 17 6.44 11.13 1.22
C GLN A 17 5.18 11.15 0.35
N THR A 18 4.37 10.08 0.43
CA THR A 18 3.06 10.04 -0.21
C THR A 18 2.16 11.11 0.39
N VAL A 19 1.80 12.11 -0.41
CA VAL A 19 0.82 13.12 -0.01
C VAL A 19 -0.57 12.51 -0.07
N ARG A 20 -1.37 12.76 0.97
CA ARG A 20 -2.73 12.24 1.09
C ARG A 20 -3.72 13.39 1.14
N GLU A 21 -4.92 13.15 0.60
CA GLU A 21 -6.07 14.03 0.77
C GLU A 21 -6.52 14.04 2.24
N ARG A 22 -7.42 14.96 2.62
CA ARG A 22 -7.84 15.14 4.02
C ARG A 22 -8.45 13.89 4.65
N ASP A 23 -9.03 13.02 3.85
CA ASP A 23 -9.64 11.75 4.25
C ASP A 23 -8.68 10.55 4.16
N GLY A 24 -7.42 10.79 3.80
CA GLY A 24 -6.37 9.78 3.81
C GLY A 24 -6.16 9.06 2.47
N LEU A 25 -6.95 9.34 1.43
CA LEU A 25 -6.69 8.79 0.09
C LEU A 25 -5.35 9.32 -0.44
N ALA A 26 -4.53 8.45 -1.03
CA ALA A 26 -3.31 8.89 -1.70
C ALA A 26 -3.66 9.82 -2.86
N MET A 27 -3.03 10.99 -2.92
CA MET A 27 -3.25 11.93 -4.01
C MET A 27 -2.78 11.33 -5.32
N SER A 28 -3.67 11.31 -6.32
CA SER A 28 -3.39 10.76 -7.63
C SER A 28 -4.24 11.50 -8.67
N SER A 29 -3.65 11.81 -9.82
CA SER A 29 -4.41 12.34 -10.96
C SER A 29 -5.53 11.39 -11.40
N ARG A 30 -5.39 10.08 -11.13
CA ARG A 30 -6.41 9.06 -11.41
C ARG A 30 -7.65 9.19 -10.52
N ASN A 31 -7.58 9.92 -9.41
CA ASN A 31 -8.74 10.15 -8.54
C ASN A 31 -9.84 10.93 -9.27
N VAL A 32 -9.50 11.68 -10.34
CA VAL A 32 -10.46 12.39 -11.20
C VAL A 32 -11.44 11.45 -11.92
N TYR A 33 -11.10 10.16 -12.04
CA TYR A 33 -11.96 9.17 -12.71
C TYR A 33 -13.03 8.60 -11.79
N LEU A 34 -12.98 8.89 -10.49
CA LEU A 34 -13.87 8.33 -9.50
C LEU A 34 -15.17 9.14 -9.44
N SER A 35 -16.31 8.45 -9.48
CA SER A 35 -17.56 9.01 -8.99
C SER A 35 -17.50 9.27 -7.48
N GLU A 36 -18.48 9.98 -6.91
CA GLU A 36 -18.52 10.20 -5.45
C GLU A 36 -18.63 8.88 -4.66
N GLU A 37 -19.35 7.89 -5.17
CA GLU A 37 -19.50 6.57 -4.53
C GLU A 37 -18.24 5.71 -4.67
N GLU A 38 -17.63 5.73 -5.84
CA GLU A 38 -16.33 5.09 -6.08
C GLU A 38 -15.26 5.72 -5.18
N ARG A 39 -15.28 7.04 -5.01
CA ARG A 39 -14.34 7.76 -4.14
C ARG A 39 -14.48 7.34 -2.68
N LYS A 40 -15.71 7.14 -2.18
CA LYS A 40 -15.94 6.59 -0.82
C LYS A 40 -15.33 5.20 -0.70
N SER A 41 -15.52 4.35 -1.71
CA SER A 41 -14.98 2.99 -1.76
C SER A 41 -13.45 2.97 -1.82
N ALA A 42 -12.83 3.94 -2.51
CA ALA A 42 -11.37 4.08 -2.60
C ALA A 42 -10.70 4.35 -1.25
N LEU A 43 -11.43 4.90 -0.26
CA LEU A 43 -10.90 5.11 1.10
C LEU A 43 -10.58 3.78 1.80
N SER A 44 -11.16 2.66 1.36
CA SER A 44 -10.87 1.32 1.87
C SER A 44 -9.38 0.95 1.76
N LEU A 45 -8.67 1.44 0.75
CA LEU A 45 -7.24 1.20 0.55
C LEU A 45 -6.42 1.77 1.72
N SER A 46 -6.68 3.05 2.04
CA SER A 46 -6.00 3.73 3.16
C SER A 46 -6.40 3.13 4.50
N LYS A 47 -7.68 2.77 4.68
CA LYS A 47 -8.16 2.07 5.88
C LYS A 47 -7.44 0.72 6.05
N ALA A 48 -7.32 -0.07 4.99
CA ALA A 48 -6.66 -1.37 5.01
C ALA A 48 -5.18 -1.26 5.39
N LEU A 49 -4.44 -0.32 4.79
CA LEU A 49 -3.03 -0.09 5.12
C LEU A 49 -2.83 0.31 6.58
N ASN A 50 -3.67 1.21 7.08
CA ASN A 50 -3.63 1.64 8.48
C ASN A 50 -3.96 0.49 9.45
N GLU A 51 -4.91 -0.36 9.12
CA GLU A 51 -5.25 -1.52 9.94
C GLU A 51 -4.09 -2.53 9.98
N VAL A 52 -3.52 -2.87 8.83
CA VAL A 52 -2.34 -3.74 8.75
C VAL A 52 -1.18 -3.17 9.58
N LYS A 53 -0.92 -1.87 9.48
CA LYS A 53 0.10 -1.22 10.30
C LYS A 53 -0.17 -1.38 11.79
N LYS A 54 -1.41 -1.16 12.24
CA LYS A 54 -1.79 -1.36 13.65
C LYS A 54 -1.60 -2.81 14.10
N MET A 55 -1.94 -3.78 13.27
CA MET A 55 -1.74 -5.20 13.58
C MET A 55 -0.26 -5.52 13.76
N VAL A 56 0.61 -4.99 12.89
CA VAL A 56 2.06 -5.11 13.05
C VAL A 56 2.54 -4.42 14.32
N GLU A 57 2.07 -3.21 14.62
CA GLU A 57 2.40 -2.52 15.88
C GLU A 57 1.92 -3.29 17.11
N SER A 58 0.86 -4.10 16.98
CA SER A 58 0.28 -4.94 18.05
C SER A 58 0.92 -6.31 18.18
N GLY A 59 1.88 -6.67 17.31
CA GLY A 59 2.64 -7.91 17.42
C GLY A 59 2.38 -8.94 16.33
N GLU A 60 1.45 -8.71 15.40
CA GLU A 60 1.26 -9.61 14.26
C GLU A 60 2.46 -9.54 13.31
N ARG A 61 2.95 -10.70 12.87
CA ARG A 61 4.13 -10.83 12.01
C ARG A 61 3.84 -11.66 10.76
N ASP A 62 2.79 -12.47 10.79
CA ASP A 62 2.41 -13.34 9.69
C ASP A 62 1.80 -12.51 8.54
N CYS A 63 2.48 -12.53 7.39
CA CYS A 63 2.06 -11.75 6.24
C CYS A 63 0.75 -12.25 5.63
N GLU A 64 0.44 -13.56 5.73
CA GLU A 64 -0.80 -14.11 5.21
C GLU A 64 -2.01 -13.58 6.00
N VAL A 65 -1.89 -13.49 7.33
CA VAL A 65 -2.90 -12.90 8.21
C VAL A 65 -3.13 -11.42 7.88
N LEU A 66 -2.04 -10.66 7.71
CA LEU A 66 -2.09 -9.24 7.40
C LEU A 66 -2.71 -8.97 6.01
N ILE A 67 -2.28 -9.72 4.99
CA ILE A 67 -2.81 -9.63 3.62
C ILE A 67 -4.30 -9.97 3.61
N ARG A 68 -4.70 -11.06 4.28
CA ARG A 68 -6.10 -11.47 4.39
C ARG A 68 -6.94 -10.35 5.01
N LYS A 69 -6.48 -9.73 6.10
CA LYS A 69 -7.18 -8.60 6.71
C LYS A 69 -7.34 -7.42 5.76
N ALA A 70 -6.29 -7.05 5.03
CA ALA A 70 -6.36 -5.97 4.06
C ALA A 70 -7.38 -6.27 2.94
N LYS A 71 -7.36 -7.50 2.40
CA LYS A 71 -8.33 -7.94 1.40
C LYS A 71 -9.75 -7.87 1.92
N GLU A 72 -10.01 -8.40 3.12
CA GLU A 72 -11.33 -8.35 3.77
C GLU A 72 -11.87 -6.93 3.93
N ILE A 73 -11.02 -5.94 4.20
CA ILE A 73 -11.45 -4.53 4.33
C ILE A 73 -11.81 -3.94 2.97
N ILE A 74 -11.02 -4.22 1.94
CA ILE A 74 -11.22 -3.68 0.60
C ILE A 74 -12.46 -4.29 -0.04
N GLU A 75 -12.58 -5.63 0.00
CA GLU A 75 -13.66 -6.38 -0.66
C GLU A 75 -15.05 -6.14 -0.04
N ARG A 76 -15.12 -5.57 1.17
CA ARG A 76 -16.39 -5.14 1.78
C ARG A 76 -17.00 -3.92 1.11
N GLU A 77 -16.20 -3.15 0.38
CA GLU A 77 -16.62 -1.88 -0.21
C GLU A 77 -16.99 -2.10 -1.69
N PRO A 78 -18.10 -1.51 -2.17
CA PRO A 78 -18.57 -1.73 -3.52
C PRO A 78 -17.58 -1.14 -4.54
N HIS A 79 -17.72 -1.55 -5.81
CA HIS A 79 -16.88 -1.07 -6.92
C HIS A 79 -15.38 -1.40 -6.80
N THR A 80 -14.95 -2.12 -5.78
CA THR A 80 -13.56 -2.53 -5.59
C THR A 80 -13.29 -3.89 -6.23
N ARG A 81 -12.14 -4.03 -6.88
CA ARG A 81 -11.60 -5.31 -7.34
C ARG A 81 -10.10 -5.30 -7.17
N ILE A 82 -9.61 -6.18 -6.31
CA ILE A 82 -8.19 -6.29 -6.01
C ILE A 82 -7.44 -6.83 -7.22
N ASP A 83 -6.35 -6.16 -7.59
CA ASP A 83 -5.36 -6.66 -8.54
C ASP A 83 -4.28 -7.44 -7.77
N TYR A 84 -3.67 -6.80 -6.77
CA TYR A 84 -2.83 -7.48 -5.80
C TYR A 84 -2.82 -6.78 -4.45
N VAL A 85 -2.48 -7.54 -3.41
CA VAL A 85 -2.06 -7.06 -2.10
C VAL A 85 -0.90 -7.95 -1.67
N GLU A 86 0.28 -7.38 -1.56
CA GLU A 86 1.52 -8.11 -1.30
C GLU A 86 2.34 -7.43 -0.21
N ILE A 87 3.08 -8.21 0.57
CA ILE A 87 4.05 -7.71 1.54
C ILE A 87 5.44 -8.14 1.07
N VAL A 88 6.31 -7.16 0.87
CA VAL A 88 7.61 -7.35 0.24
C VAL A 88 8.75 -6.74 1.04
N HIS A 89 9.97 -7.23 0.78
CA HIS A 89 11.18 -6.63 1.31
C HIS A 89 11.38 -5.20 0.73
N PRO A 90 11.69 -4.18 1.55
CA PRO A 90 11.71 -2.77 1.13
C PRO A 90 12.70 -2.44 0.00
N LEU A 91 13.81 -3.18 -0.09
CA LEU A 91 14.83 -2.99 -1.14
C LEU A 91 14.74 -3.98 -2.30
N LYS A 92 14.59 -5.28 -2.01
CA LYS A 92 14.60 -6.35 -3.02
C LYS A 92 13.26 -6.57 -3.71
N LEU A 93 12.16 -6.13 -3.08
CA LEU A 93 10.78 -6.36 -3.54
C LEU A 93 10.38 -7.84 -3.64
N GLU A 94 11.13 -8.71 -2.96
CA GLU A 94 10.79 -10.13 -2.80
C GLU A 94 9.65 -10.29 -1.78
N VAL A 95 8.69 -11.17 -2.06
CA VAL A 95 7.59 -11.48 -1.15
C VAL A 95 8.14 -12.04 0.16
N VAL A 96 7.65 -11.51 1.29
CA VAL A 96 8.00 -12.00 2.62
C VAL A 96 6.82 -12.72 3.24
N LYS A 97 7.09 -13.85 3.91
CA LYS A 97 6.06 -14.61 4.64
C LYS A 97 5.87 -14.09 6.06
N LYS A 98 6.92 -13.49 6.63
CA LYS A 98 6.92 -12.98 7.99
C LYS A 98 7.72 -11.69 8.07
N ILE A 99 7.23 -10.72 8.81
CA ILE A 99 7.91 -9.44 9.03
C ILE A 99 8.86 -9.58 10.20
N GLU A 100 10.17 -9.63 9.93
CA GLU A 100 11.18 -9.73 11.00
C GLU A 100 11.65 -8.34 11.50
N ASP A 101 11.77 -7.36 10.61
CA ASP A 101 12.16 -5.98 10.96
C ASP A 101 11.35 -4.97 10.14
N LYS A 102 11.66 -4.87 8.85
CA LYS A 102 11.02 -3.93 7.92
C LYS A 102 10.42 -4.64 6.72
N ALA A 103 9.22 -4.22 6.35
CA ALA A 103 8.54 -4.66 5.15
C ALA A 103 7.77 -3.48 4.51
N VAL A 104 7.29 -3.69 3.30
CA VAL A 104 6.36 -2.77 2.63
C VAL A 104 5.14 -3.59 2.22
N ILE A 105 3.97 -3.19 2.70
CA ILE A 105 2.72 -3.63 2.08
C ILE A 105 2.44 -2.74 0.87
N ALA A 106 2.20 -3.36 -0.28
CA ALA A 106 1.83 -2.70 -1.52
C ALA A 106 0.51 -3.28 -2.03
N LEU A 107 -0.37 -2.40 -2.50
CA LEU A 107 -1.64 -2.80 -3.06
C LEU A 107 -1.91 -2.09 -4.40
N ALA A 108 -2.66 -2.80 -5.24
CA ALA A 108 -3.28 -2.25 -6.43
C ALA A 108 -4.74 -2.72 -6.47
N VAL A 109 -5.66 -1.78 -6.61
CA VAL A 109 -7.10 -2.04 -6.57
C VAL A 109 -7.77 -1.23 -7.67
N PHE A 110 -8.61 -1.89 -8.46
CA PHE A 110 -9.53 -1.23 -9.35
C PHE A 110 -10.72 -0.71 -8.55
N VAL A 111 -11.02 0.59 -8.68
CA VAL A 111 -12.23 1.21 -8.15
C VAL A 111 -12.97 1.79 -9.35
N GLY A 112 -14.07 1.12 -9.73
CA GLY A 112 -14.69 1.38 -11.03
C GLY A 112 -13.70 1.13 -12.17
N LYS A 113 -13.42 2.17 -12.96
CA LYS A 113 -12.42 2.12 -14.06
C LYS A 113 -11.00 2.51 -13.62
N ALA A 114 -10.84 3.13 -12.45
CA ALA A 114 -9.55 3.63 -11.99
C ALA A 114 -8.75 2.51 -11.32
N ARG A 115 -7.53 2.24 -11.79
CA ARG A 115 -6.57 1.39 -11.08
C ARG A 115 -5.73 2.24 -10.14
N LEU A 116 -6.05 2.17 -8.85
CA LEU A 116 -5.37 2.91 -7.79
C LEU A 116 -4.27 2.04 -7.17
N ILE A 117 -3.19 2.69 -6.74
CA ILE A 117 -2.10 2.06 -6.00
C ILE A 117 -1.88 2.80 -4.70
N ASP A 118 -1.48 2.08 -3.67
CA ASP A 118 -1.01 2.64 -2.42
C ASP A 118 -0.04 1.66 -1.77
N ASN A 119 0.80 2.16 -0.88
CA ASN A 119 1.75 1.34 -0.14
C ASN A 119 2.05 1.97 1.22
N MET A 120 2.52 1.13 2.14
CA MET A 120 2.92 1.58 3.47
C MET A 120 4.10 0.78 3.98
N LYS A 121 5.06 1.48 4.59
CA LYS A 121 6.15 0.85 5.33
C LYS A 121 5.60 0.25 6.62
N LEU A 122 6.00 -0.98 6.89
CA LEU A 122 5.71 -1.72 8.10
C LEU A 122 7.02 -1.92 8.84
N GLU A 123 7.06 -1.55 10.11
CA GLU A 123 8.25 -1.69 10.96
C GLU A 123 7.85 -2.30 12.30
N VAL A 124 8.63 -3.28 12.74
CA VAL A 124 8.49 -3.87 14.06
C VAL A 124 9.15 -2.95 15.08
N LYS A 125 8.35 -2.35 15.97
CA LYS A 125 8.90 -1.62 17.12
C LYS A 125 9.57 -2.63 18.06
N LYS A 126 10.84 -2.37 18.37
CA LYS A 126 11.60 -3.08 19.40
C LYS A 126 11.18 -2.63 20.79
#